data_AF-A0A8J9SVA7-F1
#
_entry.id   AF-A0A8J9SVA7-F1
#
_cell.length_a   1.000
_cell.length_b   1.000
_cell.length_c   1.000
_cell.angle_alpha   90.00
_cell.angle_beta   90.00
_cell.angle_gamma   90.00
#
_symmetry.space_group_name_H-M   'P 1'
#
loop_
_entity.id
_entity.type
_entity.pdbx_description
1 polymer ?
#
loop_
_entity_poly.entity_id
_entity_poly.type
_entity_poly.pdbx_seq_one_letter_code
_entity_poly.pdbx_strand_id
1 'polypeptide(L)'
;NSLNVWSSGMWLSTSTGSTAAMAAAGGQPMPLASEDIQYLIREHMIEGGNVDGHDLDNGMIRTEEKMHVRWNSQKGRIFIDGSHLMHNLELGDEILIDGRAPPLKLF
;
A
#
# COMPACT_ATOMS: atom_id res chain seq x y z
N ASN A 1 6.89 -4.22 -16.15
CA ASN A 1 5.77 -5.17 -16.01
C ASN A 1 4.67 -4.53 -15.18
N SER A 2 3.42 -4.66 -15.61
CA SER A 2 2.25 -4.29 -14.82
C SER A 2 1.51 -5.56 -14.41
N LEU A 3 0.98 -5.60 -13.19
CA LEU A 3 0.19 -6.71 -12.66
C LEU A 3 -1.22 -6.21 -12.37
N ASN A 4 -2.23 -7.02 -12.72
CA ASN A 4 -3.60 -6.80 -12.28
C ASN A 4 -3.87 -7.63 -11.03
N VAL A 5 -4.34 -6.99 -9.98
CA VAL A 5 -4.69 -7.61 -8.70
C VAL A 5 -6.17 -7.43 -8.46
N TRP A 6 -6.85 -8.52 -8.14
CA TRP A 6 -8.26 -8.52 -7.74
C TRP A 6 -8.32 -8.62 -6.22
N SER A 7 -8.81 -7.56 -5.58
CA SER A 7 -8.68 -7.39 -4.14
C SER A 7 -9.71 -6.37 -3.65
N SER A 8 -10.01 -6.38 -2.34
CA SER A 8 -10.85 -5.36 -1.71
C SER A 8 -10.10 -4.07 -1.35
N GLY A 9 -8.79 -3.99 -1.60
CA GLY A 9 -7.98 -2.79 -1.40
C GLY A 9 -6.53 -3.09 -1.03
N MET A 10 -5.79 -2.05 -0.66
CA MET A 10 -4.39 -2.17 -0.29
C MET A 10 -4.09 -1.28 0.92
N TRP A 11 -3.25 -1.79 1.83
CA TRP A 11 -2.64 -1.01 2.88
C TRP A 11 -1.27 -0.52 2.46
N LEU A 12 -0.93 0.69 2.89
CA LEU A 12 0.39 1.30 2.77
C LEU A 12 0.77 1.83 4.15
N SER A 13 2.03 1.69 4.52
CA SER A 13 2.50 2.19 5.81
C SER A 13 3.97 2.59 5.76
N THR A 14 4.27 3.73 6.38
CA THR A 14 5.65 4.12 6.71
C THR A 14 6.15 3.33 7.91
N SER A 15 7.44 3.46 8.23
CA SER A 15 8.03 2.82 9.39
C SER A 15 7.31 3.14 10.70
N THR A 16 6.97 4.41 10.93
CA THR A 16 6.22 4.86 12.12
C THR A 16 4.79 4.31 12.19
N GLY A 17 4.15 4.09 11.04
CA GLY A 17 2.80 3.53 10.96
C GLY A 17 2.74 2.00 10.99
N SER A 18 3.89 1.33 10.88
CA SER A 18 3.97 -0.13 10.73
C SER A 18 3.36 -0.91 11.90
N THR A 19 3.35 -0.31 13.10
CA THR A 19 2.79 -0.89 14.33
C THR A 19 1.30 -0.57 14.55
N ALA A 20 0.67 0.20 13.68
CA ALA A 20 -0.73 0.61 13.78
C ALA A 20 -1.66 -0.34 12.99
N ALA A 21 -2.56 0.20 12.15
CA ALA A 21 -3.48 -0.60 11.34
C ALA A 21 -2.76 -1.63 10.44
N MET A 22 -1.55 -1.32 10.00
CA MET A 22 -0.71 -2.24 9.23
C MET A 22 -0.38 -3.53 10.01
N ALA A 23 -0.02 -3.42 11.30
CA ALA A 23 0.24 -4.60 12.13
C ALA A 23 -1.02 -5.46 12.32
N ALA A 24 -2.18 -4.82 12.54
CA ALA A 24 -3.46 -5.52 12.65
C ALA A 24 -3.87 -6.24 11.36
N ALA A 25 -3.43 -5.73 10.20
CA ALA A 25 -3.69 -6.34 8.90
C ALA A 25 -2.75 -7.51 8.56
N GLY A 26 -1.68 -7.74 9.34
CA GLY A 26 -0.67 -8.78 9.09
C GLY A 26 0.64 -8.27 8.50
N GLY A 27 0.84 -6.95 8.41
CA GLY A 27 2.11 -6.35 8.02
C GLY A 27 3.20 -6.49 9.09
N GLN A 28 4.45 -6.24 8.71
CA GLN A 28 5.60 -6.34 9.61
C GLN A 28 5.93 -5.00 10.26
N PRO A 29 6.32 -4.97 11.56
CA PRO A 29 6.95 -3.82 12.17
C PRO A 29 8.26 -3.46 11.46
N MET A 30 8.51 -2.17 11.32
CA MET A 30 9.68 -1.64 10.63
C MET A 30 10.59 -0.85 11.58
N PRO A 31 11.92 -0.81 11.34
CA PRO A 31 12.81 0.09 12.06
C PRO A 31 12.39 1.56 11.85
N LEU A 32 12.35 2.35 12.92
CA LEU A 32 11.91 3.75 12.88
C LEU A 32 12.70 4.62 11.88
N ALA A 33 13.98 4.30 11.67
CA ALA A 33 14.86 5.00 10.73
C ALA A 33 14.69 4.55 9.27
N SER A 34 13.85 3.55 8.99
CA SER A 34 13.57 3.12 7.62
C SER A 34 12.71 4.15 6.91
N GLU A 35 13.11 4.48 5.69
CA GLU A 35 12.39 5.34 4.75
C GLU A 35 11.57 4.54 3.72
N ASP A 36 11.62 3.21 3.81
CA ASP A 36 10.84 2.33 2.96
C ASP A 36 9.34 2.43 3.31
N ILE A 37 8.48 2.09 2.35
CA ILE A 37 7.04 1.95 2.55
C ILE A 37 6.68 0.47 2.42
N GLN A 38 6.03 -0.10 3.42
CA GLN A 38 5.45 -1.44 3.30
C GLN A 38 4.06 -1.34 2.67
N TYR A 39 3.74 -2.27 1.77
CA TYR A 39 2.39 -2.47 1.25
C TYR A 39 1.87 -3.87 1.55
N LEU A 40 0.54 -3.98 1.63
CA LEU A 40 -0.16 -5.24 1.83
C LEU A 40 -1.49 -5.23 1.07
N ILE A 41 -1.70 -6.19 0.17
CA ILE A 41 -2.94 -6.40 -0.57
C ILE A 41 -3.99 -7.03 0.36
N ARG A 42 -5.20 -6.48 0.37
CA ARG A 42 -6.31 -6.99 1.18
C ARG A 42 -7.10 -8.04 0.40
N GLU A 43 -7.36 -9.20 1.03
CA GLU A 43 -8.28 -10.21 0.50
C GLU A 43 -7.99 -10.52 -0.99
N HIS A 44 -6.73 -10.80 -1.30
CA HIS A 44 -6.31 -11.07 -2.67
C HIS A 44 -7.06 -12.31 -3.21
N MET A 45 -7.81 -12.10 -4.29
CA MET A 45 -8.58 -13.14 -4.95
C MET A 45 -7.67 -13.88 -5.94
N ILE A 46 -7.27 -15.09 -5.59
CA ILE A 46 -6.42 -15.96 -6.41
C ILE A 46 -7.32 -16.99 -7.11
N GLU A 47 -7.36 -16.94 -8.44
CA GLU A 47 -8.08 -17.94 -9.23
C GLU A 47 -7.26 -19.24 -9.30
N GLY A 48 -7.90 -20.37 -9.01
CA GLY A 48 -7.24 -21.64 -8.72
C GLY A 48 -6.26 -22.10 -9.80
N GLY A 49 -4.96 -22.05 -9.50
CA GLY A 49 -3.89 -22.62 -10.35
C GLY A 49 -2.61 -21.79 -10.40
N ASN A 50 -2.67 -20.48 -10.20
CA ASN A 50 -1.49 -19.60 -10.23
C ASN A 50 -1.04 -19.27 -8.81
N VAL A 51 -0.16 -20.11 -8.27
CA VAL A 51 0.50 -19.95 -6.96
C VAL A 51 1.54 -18.82 -6.99
N ASP A 52 1.92 -18.34 -8.17
CA ASP A 52 2.93 -17.30 -8.40
C ASP A 52 2.53 -15.91 -7.86
N GLY A 53 1.27 -15.72 -7.46
CA GLY A 53 0.77 -14.45 -6.91
C GLY A 53 1.02 -14.23 -5.42
N HIS A 54 1.35 -15.29 -4.66
CA HIS A 54 1.49 -15.20 -3.20
C HIS A 54 2.68 -14.36 -2.76
N ASP A 55 3.77 -14.37 -3.51
CA ASP A 55 4.97 -13.57 -3.21
C ASP A 55 4.73 -12.05 -3.39
N LEU A 56 3.54 -11.65 -3.84
CA LEU A 56 3.17 -10.27 -4.15
C LEU A 56 2.12 -9.70 -3.19
N ASP A 57 1.59 -10.52 -2.27
CA ASP A 57 0.58 -10.11 -1.29
C ASP A 57 1.09 -8.98 -0.39
N ASN A 58 2.38 -8.98 -0.10
CA ASN A 58 3.05 -7.94 0.69
C ASN A 58 4.44 -7.65 0.13
N GLY A 59 4.91 -6.43 0.33
CA GLY A 59 6.25 -6.04 -0.10
C GLY A 59 6.66 -4.67 0.39
N MET A 60 7.82 -4.23 -0.08
CA MET A 60 8.43 -2.97 0.29
C MET A 60 8.66 -2.14 -0.97
N ILE A 61 8.30 -0.87 -0.92
CA ILE A 61 8.74 0.15 -1.87
C ILE A 61 9.98 0.79 -1.23
N ARG A 62 11.15 0.61 -1.83
CA ARG A 62 12.38 1.23 -1.32
C ARG A 62 12.37 2.74 -1.55
N THR A 63 13.16 3.49 -0.79
CA THR A 63 13.25 4.97 -0.88
C THR A 63 13.34 5.51 -2.31
N GLU A 64 14.12 4.86 -3.18
CA GLU A 64 14.34 5.27 -4.57
C GLU A 64 13.29 4.73 -5.56
N GLU A 65 12.46 3.81 -5.10
CA GLU A 65 11.44 3.16 -5.91
C GLU A 65 10.11 3.92 -5.84
N LYS A 66 9.27 3.63 -6.84
CA LYS A 66 7.92 4.16 -6.90
C LYS A 66 6.96 3.05 -7.27
N MET A 67 5.79 3.09 -6.67
CA MET A 67 4.67 2.25 -7.06
C MET A 67 3.65 3.10 -7.82
N HIS A 68 3.32 2.66 -9.03
CA HIS A 68 2.20 3.19 -9.79
C HIS A 68 1.02 2.23 -9.67
N VAL A 69 -0.11 2.72 -9.20
CA VAL A 69 -1.36 1.97 -9.12
C VAL A 69 -2.40 2.64 -10.01
N ARG A 70 -3.04 1.85 -10.87
CA ARG A 70 -4.21 2.28 -11.63
C ARG A 70 -5.46 1.66 -11.01
N TRP A 71 -6.41 2.51 -10.64
CA TRP A 71 -7.67 2.06 -10.08
C TRP A 71 -8.61 1.57 -11.20
N ASN A 72 -8.97 0.28 -11.15
CA ASN A 72 -9.79 -0.36 -12.20
C ASN A 72 -11.24 -0.66 -11.75
N SER A 73 -11.68 -0.13 -10.60
CA SER A 73 -13.06 -0.27 -10.11
C SER A 73 -13.85 1.02 -10.31
N GLN A 74 -15.18 0.92 -10.37
CA GLN A 74 -16.05 2.09 -10.60
C GLN A 74 -15.97 3.14 -9.49
N LYS A 75 -15.82 2.71 -8.24
CA LYS A 75 -15.76 3.58 -7.06
C LYS A 75 -14.76 3.03 -6.06
N GLY A 76 -13.95 3.91 -5.49
CA GLY A 76 -13.01 3.60 -4.44
C GLY A 76 -12.76 4.79 -3.52
N ARG A 77 -11.89 4.61 -2.53
CA ARG A 77 -11.48 5.68 -1.63
C ARG A 77 -10.06 5.43 -1.11
N ILE A 78 -9.27 6.49 -1.07
CA ILE A 78 -8.01 6.55 -0.33
C ILE A 78 -8.31 7.19 1.04
N PHE A 79 -7.74 6.59 2.08
CA PHE A 79 -7.73 7.12 3.43
C PHE A 79 -6.28 7.38 3.84
N ILE A 80 -5.99 8.56 4.36
CA ILE A 80 -4.65 8.96 4.79
C ILE A 80 -4.72 9.25 6.29
N ASP A 81 -3.95 8.48 7.06
CA ASP A 81 -3.88 8.61 8.53
C ASP A 81 -5.24 8.58 9.24
N GLY A 82 -6.11 7.65 8.80
CA GLY A 82 -7.46 7.48 9.33
C GLY A 82 -8.55 8.09 8.45
N SER A 83 -9.70 8.40 9.05
CA SER A 83 -10.92 8.76 8.31
C SER A 83 -11.05 10.25 7.98
N HIS A 84 -10.15 11.09 8.47
CA HIS A 84 -10.27 12.55 8.36
C HIS A 84 -9.81 13.09 7.01
N LEU A 85 -8.78 12.50 6.40
CA LEU A 85 -8.32 12.87 5.07
C LEU A 85 -8.65 11.74 4.10
N MET A 86 -9.54 12.03 3.15
CA MET A 86 -9.99 11.06 2.17
C MET A 86 -10.10 11.65 0.76
N HIS A 87 -9.81 10.81 -0.22
CA HIS A 87 -9.99 11.11 -1.64
C HIS A 87 -10.83 10.01 -2.26
N ASN A 88 -11.88 10.37 -2.99
CA ASN A 88 -12.63 9.39 -3.78
C ASN A 88 -11.77 8.96 -4.98
N LEU A 89 -11.95 7.72 -5.40
CA LEU A 89 -11.37 7.17 -6.63
C LEU A 89 -12.47 6.75 -7.59
N GLU A 90 -12.23 7.02 -8.86
CA GLU A 90 -13.06 6.61 -9.99
C GLU A 90 -12.25 5.77 -10.98
N LEU A 91 -12.95 5.08 -11.88
CA LEU A 91 -12.31 4.20 -12.86
C LEU A 91 -11.27 4.96 -13.68
N GLY A 92 -10.03 4.46 -13.66
CA GLY A 92 -8.93 4.99 -14.43
C GLY A 92 -8.04 5.98 -13.67
N ASP A 93 -8.38 6.34 -12.44
CA ASP A 93 -7.50 7.15 -11.59
C ASP A 93 -6.14 6.47 -11.40
N GLU A 94 -5.09 7.29 -11.40
CA GLU A 94 -3.71 6.85 -11.22
C GLU A 94 -3.13 7.41 -9.93
N ILE A 95 -2.47 6.54 -9.18
CA ILE A 95 -1.95 6.81 -7.85
C ILE A 95 -0.46 6.52 -7.90
N LEU A 96 0.35 7.53 -7.56
CA LEU A 96 1.79 7.41 -7.44
C LEU A 96 2.18 7.43 -5.96
N ILE A 97 2.92 6.42 -5.53
CA ILE A 97 3.40 6.27 -4.16
C ILE A 97 4.93 6.18 -4.18
N ASP A 98 5.59 6.99 -3.37
CA ASP A 98 7.03 6.92 -3.13
C ASP A 98 7.39 7.39 -1.71
N GLY A 99 8.59 7.01 -1.24
CA GLY A 99 9.09 7.30 0.12
C GLY A 99 9.68 8.69 0.31
N ARG A 100 9.59 9.60 -0.67
CA ARG A 100 10.38 10.85 -0.69
C ARG A 100 9.72 12.02 0.05
N ALA A 101 8.85 11.71 1.01
CA ALA A 101 8.24 12.71 1.87
C ALA A 101 9.29 13.31 2.84
N PRO A 102 9.22 14.60 3.18
CA PRO A 102 10.07 15.17 4.21
C PRO A 102 9.88 14.42 5.54
N PRO A 103 10.98 14.09 6.26
CA PRO A 103 10.86 13.39 7.53
C PRO A 103 10.18 14.29 8.58
N LEU A 104 9.38 13.66 9.44
CA LEU A 104 8.84 14.35 10.61
C LEU A 104 9.99 14.59 11.61
N LYS A 105 10.32 15.86 11.85
CA LYS A 105 11.34 16.22 12.84
C LYS A 105 10.81 15.98 14.24
N LEU A 106 11.51 15.14 14.99
CA LEU A 106 11.30 14.96 16.41
C LEU A 106 12.40 15.76 17.13
N PHE A 107 11.98 16.85 17.78
CA PHE A 107 12.79 17.77 18.61
C PHE A 107 13.84 18.61 17.86
#